data_AF-A0A2M6YA23-F1
#
_entry.id   AF-A0A2M6YA23-F1
#
_cell.length_a   1.000
_cell.length_b   1.000
_cell.length_c   1.000
_cell.angle_alpha   90.00
_cell.angle_beta   90.00
_cell.angle_gamma   90.00
#
_symmetry.space_group_name_H-M   'P 1'
#
loop_
_entity.id
_entity.type
_entity.pdbx_description
1 polymer ?
#
loop_
_entity_poly.entity_id
_entity_poly.type
_entity_poly.pdbx_seq_one_letter_code
_entity_poly.pdbx_strand_id
1 'polypeptide(L)'
;LSEIAAKIKSSFDLIDYWAVDWDYKGDTFHNGWQSYRTKKNRKIDLEAKHSYSEGGEYQIMVKVVDVFGNDSNKVLKLEIGE
;
A
#
# COMPACT_ATOMS: atom_id res chain seq x y z
N LEU A 1 26.36 1.08 -2.55
CA LEU A 1 25.38 0.25 -3.28
C LEU A 1 25.47 -1.24 -2.91
N SER A 2 26.68 -1.80 -2.82
CA SER A 2 26.94 -3.21 -2.48
C SER A 2 26.45 -3.66 -1.08
N GLU A 3 26.51 -2.81 -0.05
CA GLU A 3 26.07 -3.18 1.31
C GLU A 3 24.55 -3.29 1.49
N ILE A 4 23.76 -2.61 0.66
CA ILE A 4 22.29 -2.61 0.74
C ILE A 4 21.72 -3.88 0.11
N ALA A 5 22.27 -4.28 -1.04
CA ALA A 5 21.84 -5.47 -1.78
C ALA A 5 21.96 -6.76 -0.95
N ALA A 6 22.98 -6.87 -0.09
CA ALA A 6 23.21 -8.04 0.75
C ALA A 6 22.21 -8.21 1.91
N LYS A 7 21.43 -7.16 2.24
CA LYS A 7 20.44 -7.18 3.33
C LYS A 7 19.00 -7.28 2.86
N ILE A 8 18.74 -7.14 1.56
CA ILE A 8 17.41 -7.30 0.96
C ILE A 8 17.13 -8.80 0.89
N LYS A 9 16.29 -9.29 1.79
CA LYS A 9 15.83 -10.68 1.79
C LYS A 9 14.54 -10.83 0.99
N SER A 10 13.81 -9.73 0.81
CA SER A 10 12.58 -9.66 0.03
C SER A 10 12.43 -8.30 -0.63
N SER A 11 11.76 -8.21 -1.78
CA SER A 11 11.39 -6.93 -2.40
C SER A 11 10.60 -6.01 -1.47
N PHE A 12 9.91 -6.56 -0.46
CA PHE A 12 9.22 -5.78 0.58
C PHE A 12 10.16 -4.96 1.46
N ASP A 13 11.45 -5.31 1.53
CA ASP A 13 12.44 -4.55 2.30
C ASP A 13 12.70 -3.17 1.68
N LEU A 14 12.33 -2.96 0.42
CA LEU A 14 12.48 -1.68 -0.27
C LEU A 14 11.30 -0.73 -0.04
N ILE A 15 10.19 -1.19 0.52
CA ILE A 15 9.02 -0.33 0.76
C ILE A 15 9.33 0.60 1.95
N ASP A 16 9.19 1.90 1.73
CA ASP A 16 9.34 2.93 2.78
C ASP A 16 7.98 3.45 3.26
N TYR A 17 7.01 3.55 2.34
CA TYR A 17 5.64 3.93 2.59
C TYR A 17 4.70 3.15 1.68
N TRP A 18 3.54 2.74 2.17
CA TRP A 18 2.43 2.37 1.31
C TRP A 18 1.10 2.71 1.96
N ALA A 19 0.09 2.92 1.12
CA ALA A 19 -1.24 3.29 1.53
C ALA A 19 -2.31 2.67 0.63
N VAL A 20 -3.51 2.59 1.19
CA VAL A 20 -4.69 2.04 0.54
C VAL A 20 -5.83 3.04 0.65
N ASP A 21 -6.43 3.33 -0.50
CA ASP A 21 -7.76 3.89 -0.64
C ASP A 21 -8.70 2.71 -0.94
N TRP A 22 -9.64 2.45 -0.04
CA TRP A 22 -10.55 1.30 -0.12
C TRP A 22 -11.71 1.53 -1.10
N ASP A 23 -11.97 2.78 -1.47
CA ASP A 23 -13.13 3.15 -2.29
C ASP A 23 -12.82 4.30 -3.25
N TYR A 24 -11.77 4.10 -4.04
CA TYR A 24 -11.25 5.07 -4.98
C TYR A 24 -12.28 5.41 -6.08
N LYS A 25 -12.70 6.67 -6.15
CA LYS A 25 -13.73 7.12 -7.10
C LYS A 25 -13.19 7.61 -8.45
N GLY A 26 -11.91 7.37 -8.73
CA GLY A 26 -11.26 7.87 -9.96
C GLY A 26 -10.81 9.33 -9.86
N ASP A 27 -10.82 9.90 -8.65
CA ASP A 27 -10.51 11.30 -8.38
C ASP A 27 -9.26 11.42 -7.47
N THR A 28 -9.38 12.08 -6.33
CA THR A 28 -8.30 12.24 -5.36
C THR A 28 -8.11 10.94 -4.57
N PHE A 29 -6.88 10.62 -4.21
CA PHE A 29 -6.60 9.50 -3.32
C PHE A 29 -7.10 9.79 -1.90
N HIS A 30 -8.06 9.01 -1.42
CA HIS A 30 -8.60 9.11 -0.07
C HIS A 30 -7.92 8.07 0.82
N ASN A 31 -6.97 8.52 1.66
CA ASN A 31 -6.21 7.62 2.52
C ASN A 31 -7.13 6.95 3.56
N GLY A 32 -7.40 5.66 3.36
CA GLY A 32 -8.14 4.83 4.30
C GLY A 32 -7.23 4.02 5.23
N TRP A 33 -6.01 3.72 4.77
CA TRP A 33 -5.00 3.02 5.55
C TRP A 33 -3.59 3.35 5.04
N GLN A 34 -2.60 3.38 5.93
CA GLN A 34 -1.19 3.52 5.54
C GLN A 34 -0.23 2.89 6.54
N SER A 35 0.94 2.47 6.05
CA SER A 35 2.08 2.06 6.87
C SER A 35 3.38 2.60 6.29
N TYR A 36 4.27 3.07 7.16
CA TYR A 36 5.50 3.72 6.76
C TYR A 36 6.60 3.56 7.80
N ARG A 37 7.84 3.61 7.33
CA ARG A 37 9.00 3.53 8.19
C ARG A 37 9.27 4.87 8.86
N THR A 38 9.72 4.80 10.10
CA THR A 38 10.24 5.96 10.83
C THR A 38 11.71 5.73 11.17
N LYS A 39 12.42 6.81 11.51
CA LYS A 39 13.82 6.72 11.99
C LYS A 39 13.96 5.79 13.21
N LYS A 40 12.91 5.67 14.03
CA LYS A 40 12.90 4.86 15.26
C LYS A 40 12.40 3.42 15.01
N ASN A 41 11.46 3.24 14.08
CA ASN A 41 10.86 1.95 13.77
C ASN A 41 10.88 1.71 12.26
N ARG A 42 11.69 0.74 11.82
CA ARG A 42 11.82 0.36 10.42
C ARG A 42 10.83 -0.74 10.00
N LYS A 43 9.95 -1.18 10.90
CA LYS A 43 8.91 -2.15 10.56
C LYS A 43 7.86 -1.47 9.70
N ILE A 44 7.41 -2.21 8.69
CA ILE A 44 6.28 -1.87 7.84
C ILE A 44 5.29 -3.02 7.93
N ASP A 45 4.00 -2.72 7.94
CA ASP A 45 2.98 -3.74 7.87
C ASP A 45 2.84 -4.18 6.41
N LEU A 46 2.76 -5.47 6.14
CA LEU A 46 2.62 -6.02 4.78
C LEU A 46 1.17 -6.38 4.46
N GLU A 47 0.27 -6.20 5.42
CA GLU A 47 -1.15 -6.51 5.31
C GLU A 47 -1.97 -5.32 5.78
N ALA A 48 -3.02 -5.03 5.02
CA ALA A 48 -4.06 -4.07 5.37
C ALA A 48 -5.41 -4.78 5.24
N LYS A 49 -6.34 -4.50 6.15
CA LYS A 49 -7.66 -5.17 6.21
C LYS A 49 -8.76 -4.13 6.22
N HIS A 50 -9.82 -4.39 5.46
CA HIS A 50 -11.02 -3.60 5.41
C HIS A 50 -12.22 -4.53 5.21
N SER A 51 -13.33 -4.22 5.85
CA SER A 51 -14.58 -4.97 5.74
C SER A 51 -15.65 -4.05 5.18
N TYR A 52 -16.33 -4.51 4.14
CA TYR A 52 -17.45 -3.80 3.53
C TYR A 52 -18.76 -4.33 4.11
N SER A 53 -19.65 -3.42 4.51
CA SER A 53 -20.97 -3.77 5.04
C SER A 53 -22.03 -3.93 3.95
N GLU A 54 -21.78 -3.37 2.77
CA GLU A 54 -22.69 -3.39 1.64
C GLU A 54 -22.05 -4.16 0.48
N GLY A 55 -22.88 -4.90 -0.26
CA GLY A 55 -22.49 -5.44 -1.55
C GLY A 55 -22.34 -4.33 -2.59
N GLY A 56 -21.58 -4.60 -3.65
CA GLY A 56 -21.37 -3.66 -4.74
C GLY A 56 -19.98 -3.72 -5.35
N GLU A 57 -19.75 -2.84 -6.32
CA GLU A 57 -18.47 -2.66 -6.97
C GLU A 57 -17.63 -1.59 -6.26
N TYR A 58 -16.41 -1.96 -5.91
CA TYR A 58 -15.41 -1.11 -5.28
C TYR A 58 -14.15 -1.05 -6.14
N GLN A 59 -13.49 0.11 -6.10
CA GLN A 59 -12.14 0.25 -6.66
C GLN A 59 -11.18 0.53 -5.52
N ILE A 60 -10.19 -0.32 -5.33
CA ILE A 60 -9.18 -0.16 -4.29
C ILE A 60 -7.92 0.38 -4.98
N MET A 61 -7.45 1.56 -4.59
CA MET A 61 -6.17 2.09 -5.04
C MET A 61 -5.09 1.82 -3.98
N VAL A 62 -4.01 1.17 -4.39
CA VAL A 62 -2.82 0.96 -3.57
C VAL A 62 -1.70 1.84 -4.10
N LYS A 63 -1.11 2.64 -3.22
CA LYS A 63 0.09 3.44 -3.49
C LYS A 63 1.27 2.86 -2.71
N VAL A 64 2.40 2.63 -3.38
CA VAL A 64 3.65 2.15 -2.78
C VAL A 64 4.76 3.14 -3.13
N VAL A 65 5.58 3.49 -2.15
CA VAL A 65 6.77 4.33 -2.30
C VAL A 65 7.97 3.58 -1.74
N ASP A 66 9.02 3.47 -2.54
CA ASP A 66 10.26 2.82 -2.14
C ASP A 66 11.21 3.75 -1.36
N VAL A 67 12.28 3.19 -0.79
CA VAL A 67 13.32 3.93 -0.07
C VAL A 67 14.12 4.93 -0.93
N PHE A 68 13.97 4.88 -2.25
CA PHE A 68 14.57 5.84 -3.19
C PHE A 68 13.60 6.97 -3.57
N GLY A 69 12.36 6.90 -3.11
CA GLY A 69 11.31 7.89 -3.37
C GLY A 69 10.51 7.63 -4.65
N ASN A 70 10.69 6.49 -5.33
CA ASN A 70 9.87 6.16 -6.49
C ASN A 70 8.48 5.71 -6.01
N ASP A 71 7.42 6.28 -6.58
CA ASP A 71 6.06 5.86 -6.31
C ASP A 71 5.46 4.99 -7.43
N SER A 72 4.53 4.12 -7.05
CA SER A 72 3.77 3.27 -7.96
C SER A 72 2.36 3.10 -7.42
N ASN A 73 1.37 3.19 -8.32
CA ASN A 73 -0.04 3.07 -7.97
C ASN A 73 -0.68 1.90 -8.73
N LYS A 74 -1.56 1.16 -8.07
CA LYS A 74 -2.35 0.10 -8.68
C LYS A 74 -3.80 0.20 -8.25
N VAL A 75 -4.71 0.23 -9.21
CA VAL A 75 -6.15 0.10 -8.96
C VAL A 75 -6.56 -1.35 -9.13
N LEU A 76 -7.30 -1.86 -8.16
CA LEU A 76 -7.91 -3.18 -8.13
C LEU A 76 -9.42 -3.00 -8.14
N LYS A 77 -10.14 -3.78 -8.94
CA LYS A 77 -11.60 -3.81 -8.93
C LYS A 77 -12.04 -4.98 -8.06
N LEU A 78 -12.97 -4.74 -7.17
CA LEU A 78 -13.55 -5.75 -6.28
C LEU A 78 -15.08 -5.69 -6.42
N GLU A 79 -15.70 -6.83 -6.60
CA GLU A 79 -17.15 -6.98 -6.54
C GLU A 79 -17.48 -7.80 -5.30
N ILE A 80 -18.37 -7.28 -4.47
CA ILE A 80 -18.85 -7.93 -3.26
C ILE A 80 -20.31 -8.30 -3.50
N GLY A 81 -20.62 -9.59 -3.44
CA GLY A 81 -21.98 -10.08 -3.57
C GLY A 81 -22.88 -9.61 -2.42
N GLU A 82 -24.18 -9.57 -2.69
CA GLU A 82 -25.23 -9.34 -1.68
C GLU A 82 -25.32 -10.46 -0.64
#